data_AF-B9XM43-F1
#
_entry.id   AF-B9XM43-F1
#
_cell.length_a   1.000
_cell.length_b   1.000
_cell.length_c   1.000
_cell.angle_alpha   90.00
_cell.angle_beta   90.00
_cell.angle_gamma   90.00
#
_symmetry.space_group_name_H-M   'P 1'
#
loop_
_entity.id
_entity.type
_entity.pdbx_description
1 polymer ?
#
loop_
_entity_poly.entity_id
_entity_poly.type
_entity_poly.pdbx_seq_one_letter_code
_entity_poly.pdbx_strand_id
1 'polypeptide(L)'
;MSSFKQLKQAEKAVLQQQEVVLELNALGRQVERCTETINALQAELAAVNAKYPATRTTGEDIAFLTDLLKCANKKLAWEKQIASLQKRTPAIMEKMSALLNDSKAPPTEQTRVEMLQALQTVQAAMDRLQNLNLS
;
A
#
# COMPACT_ATOMS: atom_id res chain seq x y z
N MET A 1 28.40 25.27 22.89
CA MET A 1 28.92 23.90 22.78
C MET A 1 27.77 22.93 22.96
N SER A 2 27.37 22.23 21.91
CA SER A 2 26.33 21.20 22.03
C SER A 2 26.88 20.03 22.83
N SER A 3 26.15 19.59 23.85
CA SER A 3 26.55 18.45 24.68
C SER A 3 26.56 17.17 23.83
N PHE A 4 27.46 16.24 24.11
CA PHE A 4 27.49 14.90 23.49
C PHE A 4 26.12 14.20 23.51
N LYS A 5 25.31 14.45 24.56
CA LYS A 5 23.93 13.95 24.65
C LYS A 5 23.00 14.55 23.58
N GLN A 6 23.17 15.84 23.25
CA GLN A 6 22.39 16.53 22.22
C GLN A 6 22.75 16.02 20.82
N LEU A 7 24.04 15.76 20.57
CA LEU A 7 24.50 15.15 19.31
C LEU A 7 23.89 13.76 19.09
N LYS A 8 23.95 12.87 20.09
CA LYS A 8 23.32 11.54 20.00
C LYS A 8 21.80 11.58 19.81
N GLN A 9 21.13 12.56 20.44
CA GLN A 9 19.70 12.73 20.28
C GLN A 9 19.34 13.22 18.86
N ALA A 10 20.14 14.12 18.29
CA ALA A 10 19.97 14.57 16.92
C ALA A 10 20.21 13.45 15.91
N GLU A 11 21.27 12.65 16.08
CA GLU A 11 21.54 11.47 15.23
C GLU A 11 20.38 10.47 15.26
N LYS A 12 19.85 10.18 16.47
CA LYS A 12 18.70 9.29 16.61
C LYS A 12 17.47 9.85 15.89
N ALA A 13 17.20 11.15 16.01
CA ALA A 13 16.07 11.78 15.35
C ALA A 13 16.20 11.69 13.82
N VAL A 14 17.39 11.94 13.27
CA VAL A 14 17.64 11.81 11.82
C VAL A 14 17.39 10.38 11.33
N LEU A 15 17.85 9.37 12.08
CA LEU A 15 17.60 7.96 11.71
C LEU A 15 16.11 7.63 11.70
N GLN A 16 15.36 8.08 12.72
CA GLN A 16 13.91 7.87 12.79
C GLN A 16 13.18 8.58 11.65
N GLN A 17 13.64 9.77 11.27
CA GLN A 17 13.09 10.51 10.13
C GLN A 17 13.30 9.76 8.81
N GLN A 18 14.51 9.24 8.58
CA GLN A 18 14.81 8.44 7.39
C GLN A 18 14.01 7.13 7.37
N GLU A 19 13.86 6.47 8.52
CA GLU A 19 13.06 5.25 8.65
C GLU A 19 11.61 5.49 8.22
N VAL A 20 10.99 6.59 8.68
CA VAL A 20 9.62 6.94 8.29
C VAL A 20 9.49 7.22 6.80
N VAL A 21 10.45 7.92 6.19
CA VAL A 21 10.46 8.13 4.72
C VAL A 21 10.53 6.80 3.97
N LEU A 22 11.36 5.85 4.42
CA LEU A 22 11.44 4.52 3.84
C LEU A 22 10.14 3.72 4.03
N GLU A 23 9.54 3.77 5.22
CA GLU A 23 8.27 3.11 5.52
C GLU A 23 7.13 3.66 4.64
N LEU A 24 7.04 4.98 4.46
CA LEU A 24 6.05 5.63 3.59
C LEU A 24 6.24 5.25 2.12
N ASN A 25 7.48 5.28 1.62
CA ASN A 25 7.78 4.85 0.26
C ASN A 25 7.46 3.37 0.02
N ALA A 26 7.78 2.51 0.98
CA ALA A 26 7.45 1.10 0.93
C ALA A 26 5.92 0.89 0.93
N LEU A 27 5.19 1.65 1.76
CA LEU A 27 3.74 1.63 1.78
C LEU A 27 3.14 2.03 0.43
N GLY A 28 3.63 3.13 -0.18
CA GLY A 28 3.18 3.58 -1.50
C GLY A 28 3.35 2.48 -2.56
N ARG A 29 4.52 1.87 -2.64
CA ARG A 29 4.78 0.75 -3.57
C ARG A 29 3.91 -0.48 -3.28
N GLN A 30 3.63 -0.77 -2.01
CA GLN A 30 2.76 -1.89 -1.65
C GLN A 30 1.31 -1.64 -2.11
N VAL A 31 0.80 -0.41 -1.94
CA VAL A 31 -0.52 -0.02 -2.45
C VAL A 31 -0.56 -0.12 -3.97
N GLU A 32 0.47 0.35 -4.68
CA GLU A 32 0.55 0.23 -6.15
C GLU A 32 0.52 -1.21 -6.64
N ARG A 33 1.27 -2.12 -6.00
CA ARG A 33 1.21 -3.55 -6.32
C ARG A 33 -0.17 -4.16 -6.08
N CYS A 34 -0.85 -3.74 -5.02
CA CYS A 34 -2.23 -4.17 -4.78
C CYS A 34 -3.17 -3.66 -5.87
N THR A 35 -2.99 -2.42 -6.33
CA THR A 35 -3.72 -1.85 -7.48
C THR A 35 -3.47 -2.63 -8.77
N GLU A 36 -2.22 -2.97 -9.09
CA GLU A 36 -1.89 -3.80 -10.26
C GLU A 36 -2.53 -5.19 -10.17
N THR A 37 -2.49 -5.79 -8.98
CA THR A 37 -3.04 -7.13 -8.73
C THR A 37 -4.55 -7.16 -8.93
N ILE A 38 -5.29 -6.17 -8.44
CA ILE A 38 -6.76 -6.13 -8.61
C ILE A 38 -7.15 -5.89 -10.07
N ASN A 39 -6.42 -5.03 -10.79
CA ASN A 39 -6.62 -4.83 -12.23
C ASN A 39 -6.38 -6.11 -13.02
N ALA A 40 -5.29 -6.83 -12.73
CA ALA A 40 -5.01 -8.12 -13.35
C ALA A 40 -6.13 -9.14 -13.06
N LEU A 41 -6.65 -9.16 -11.83
CA LEU A 41 -7.75 -10.04 -11.44
C LEU A 41 -9.06 -9.71 -12.16
N GLN A 42 -9.39 -8.42 -12.33
CA GLN A 42 -10.54 -7.99 -13.12
C GLN A 42 -10.41 -8.43 -14.59
N ALA A 43 -9.22 -8.27 -15.18
CA ALA A 43 -8.95 -8.71 -16.55
C ALA A 43 -9.05 -10.24 -16.69
N GLU A 44 -8.50 -11.00 -15.73
CA GLU A 44 -8.63 -12.46 -15.70
C GLU A 44 -10.09 -12.90 -15.58
N LEU A 45 -10.88 -12.25 -14.71
CA LEU A 45 -12.30 -12.55 -14.56
C LEU A 45 -13.08 -12.28 -15.85
N ALA A 46 -12.81 -11.15 -16.52
CA ALA A 46 -13.39 -10.85 -17.82
C ALA A 46 -13.01 -11.89 -18.88
N ALA A 47 -11.75 -12.32 -18.90
CA ALA A 47 -11.27 -13.36 -19.82
C ALA A 47 -11.92 -14.72 -19.55
N VAL A 48 -12.09 -15.11 -18.28
CA VAL A 48 -12.82 -16.32 -17.89
C VAL A 48 -14.28 -16.23 -18.36
N ASN A 49 -14.96 -15.10 -18.13
CA ASN A 49 -16.33 -14.92 -18.59
C ASN A 49 -16.46 -14.95 -20.12
N ALA A 50 -15.48 -14.42 -20.86
CA ALA A 50 -15.46 -14.44 -22.33
C ALA A 50 -15.14 -15.84 -22.90
N LYS A 51 -14.34 -16.64 -22.17
CA LYS A 51 -13.92 -17.98 -22.60
C LYS A 51 -15.07 -18.99 -22.62
N TYR A 52 -16.04 -18.88 -21.72
CA TYR A 52 -17.11 -19.85 -21.57
C TYR A 52 -18.46 -19.28 -22.06
N PRO A 53 -19.11 -19.88 -23.08
CA PRO A 53 -20.39 -19.42 -23.61
C PRO A 53 -21.52 -19.48 -22.57
N ALA A 54 -22.66 -18.83 -22.85
CA ALA A 54 -23.81 -18.82 -21.93
C ALA A 54 -24.46 -20.19 -21.76
N THR A 55 -24.60 -20.96 -22.84
CA THR A 55 -25.00 -22.37 -22.81
C THR A 55 -23.77 -23.25 -22.69
N ARG A 56 -23.70 -24.04 -21.63
CA ARG A 56 -22.54 -24.86 -21.28
C ARG A 56 -22.96 -26.31 -21.10
N THR A 57 -22.07 -27.21 -21.49
CA THR A 57 -22.12 -28.62 -21.06
C THR A 57 -21.66 -28.74 -19.61
N THR A 58 -22.00 -29.84 -18.95
CA THR A 58 -21.56 -30.11 -17.57
C THR A 58 -20.02 -30.08 -17.42
N GLY A 59 -19.28 -30.55 -18.43
CA GLY A 59 -17.81 -30.50 -18.41
C GLY A 59 -17.27 -29.06 -18.47
N GLU A 60 -17.88 -28.22 -19.29
CA GLU A 60 -17.54 -26.79 -19.38
C GLU A 60 -17.95 -26.03 -18.12
N ASP A 61 -19.06 -26.39 -17.47
CA ASP A 61 -19.44 -25.82 -16.18
C ASP A 61 -18.40 -26.14 -15.10
N ILE A 62 -17.93 -27.38 -15.03
CA ILE A 62 -16.87 -27.77 -14.09
C ILE A 62 -15.59 -26.95 -14.36
N ALA A 63 -15.21 -26.78 -15.62
CA ALA A 63 -14.04 -26.01 -16.01
C ALA A 63 -14.20 -24.51 -15.68
N PHE A 64 -15.37 -23.93 -15.96
CA PHE A 64 -15.70 -22.54 -15.62
C PHE A 64 -15.64 -22.30 -14.13
N LEU A 65 -16.28 -23.14 -13.31
CA LEU A 65 -16.25 -23.04 -11.85
C LEU A 65 -14.84 -23.20 -11.29
N THR A 66 -14.03 -24.07 -11.89
CA THR A 66 -12.62 -24.24 -11.50
C THR A 66 -11.80 -22.98 -11.78
N ASP A 67 -11.99 -22.35 -12.94
CA ASP A 67 -11.30 -21.11 -13.28
C ASP A 67 -11.79 -19.93 -12.41
N LEU A 68 -13.10 -19.86 -12.11
CA LEU A 68 -13.64 -18.89 -11.16
C LEU A 68 -13.06 -19.07 -9.75
N LEU A 69 -12.88 -20.31 -9.30
CA LEU A 69 -12.28 -20.60 -7.99
C LEU A 69 -10.83 -20.11 -7.91
N LYS A 70 -10.06 -20.20 -9.01
CA LYS A 70 -8.71 -19.61 -9.08
C LYS A 70 -8.74 -18.09 -8.92
N CYS A 71 -9.66 -17.41 -9.62
CA CYS A 71 -9.87 -15.97 -9.47
C CYS A 71 -10.26 -15.62 -8.02
N ALA A 72 -11.18 -16.37 -7.41
CA ALA A 72 -11.60 -16.15 -6.03
C ALA A 72 -10.45 -16.31 -5.02
N ASN A 73 -9.57 -17.30 -5.20
CA ASN A 73 -8.40 -17.50 -4.35
C ASN A 73 -7.40 -16.33 -4.46
N LYS A 74 -7.17 -15.82 -5.68
CA LYS A 74 -6.34 -14.63 -5.88
C LYS A 74 -6.95 -13.39 -5.21
N LYS A 75 -8.27 -13.22 -5.30
CA LYS A 75 -9.00 -12.12 -4.64
C LYS A 75 -8.80 -12.19 -3.12
N LEU A 76 -8.96 -13.37 -2.53
CA LEU A 76 -8.75 -13.56 -1.10
C LEU A 76 -7.30 -13.24 -0.65
N ALA A 77 -6.30 -13.62 -1.46
CA ALA A 77 -4.91 -13.27 -1.18
C ALA A 77 -4.68 -11.76 -1.23
N TRP A 78 -5.27 -11.08 -2.22
CA TRP A 78 -5.24 -9.63 -2.33
C TRP A 78 -5.92 -8.93 -1.16
N GLU A 79 -7.11 -9.40 -0.73
CA GLU A 79 -7.83 -8.86 0.44
C GLU A 79 -6.99 -8.94 1.71
N LYS A 80 -6.26 -10.05 1.92
CA LYS A 80 -5.33 -10.20 3.05
C LYS A 80 -4.19 -9.17 3.00
N GLN A 81 -3.65 -8.90 1.82
CA GLN A 81 -2.61 -7.88 1.64
C GLN A 81 -3.15 -6.48 1.98
N ILE A 82 -4.34 -6.13 1.46
CA ILE A 82 -5.00 -4.85 1.77
C ILE A 82 -5.28 -4.71 3.26
N ALA A 83 -5.82 -5.74 3.92
CA ALA A 83 -6.08 -5.71 5.35
C ALA A 83 -4.78 -5.49 6.16
N SER A 84 -3.68 -6.13 5.73
CA SER A 84 -2.36 -5.89 6.35
C SER A 84 -1.86 -4.47 6.15
N LEU A 85 -2.11 -3.85 5.00
CA LEU A 85 -1.74 -2.45 4.74
C LEU A 85 -2.56 -1.50 5.61
N GLN A 86 -3.88 -1.66 5.60
CA GLN A 86 -4.81 -0.88 6.42
C GLN A 86 -4.45 -0.90 7.91
N LYS A 87 -3.94 -2.03 8.41
CA LYS A 87 -3.48 -2.15 9.81
C LYS A 87 -2.18 -1.38 10.10
N ARG A 88 -1.25 -1.32 9.14
CA ARG A 88 0.08 -0.72 9.33
C ARG A 88 0.11 0.79 9.05
N THR A 89 -0.73 1.26 8.14
CA THR A 89 -0.77 2.67 7.73
C THR A 89 -0.96 3.64 8.91
N PRO A 90 -1.92 3.44 9.84
CA PRO A 90 -2.12 4.38 10.95
C PRO A 90 -0.87 4.58 11.81
N ALA A 91 -0.16 3.49 12.12
CA ALA A 91 1.06 3.55 12.94
C ALA A 91 2.19 4.34 12.25
N ILE A 92 2.34 4.20 10.92
CA ILE A 92 3.34 4.96 10.14
C ILE A 92 2.96 6.45 10.13
N MET A 93 1.68 6.76 9.97
CA MET A 93 1.16 8.13 10.00
C MET A 93 1.33 8.81 11.36
N GLU A 94 1.11 8.07 12.45
CA GLU A 94 1.35 8.54 13.82
C GLU A 94 2.84 8.85 14.04
N LYS A 95 3.75 7.96 13.61
CA LYS A 95 5.21 8.21 13.68
C LYS A 95 5.59 9.49 12.92
N MET A 96 5.11 9.65 11.69
CA MET A 96 5.38 10.85 10.89
C MET A 96 4.87 12.12 11.59
N SER A 97 3.63 12.09 12.09
CA SER A 97 3.03 13.22 12.81
C SER A 97 3.82 13.59 14.07
N ALA A 98 4.27 12.58 14.83
CA ALA A 98 5.10 12.81 16.02
C ALA A 98 6.44 13.47 15.67
N LEU A 99 7.09 13.05 14.58
CA LEU A 99 8.35 13.64 14.13
C LEU A 99 8.18 15.07 13.61
N LEU A 100 7.12 15.35 12.85
CA LEU A 100 6.85 16.71 12.34
C LEU A 100 6.56 17.72 13.46
N ASN A 101 6.02 17.26 14.58
CA ASN A 101 5.70 18.07 15.75
C ASN A 101 6.78 18.04 16.85
N ASP A 102 7.94 17.41 16.60
CA ASP A 102 9.04 17.38 17.57
C ASP A 102 9.72 18.74 17.69
N SER A 103 9.45 19.45 18.79
CA SER A 103 10.05 20.75 19.11
C SER A 103 11.53 20.67 19.52
N LYS A 104 12.03 19.49 19.90
CA LYS A 104 13.41 19.29 20.37
C LYS A 104 14.36 18.89 19.25
N ALA A 105 13.86 18.16 18.25
CA ALA A 105 14.62 17.73 17.09
C ALA A 105 13.75 17.80 15.83
N PRO A 106 13.36 19.02 15.40
CA PRO A 106 12.50 19.17 14.23
C PRO A 106 13.20 18.63 12.98
N PRO A 107 12.46 18.01 12.04
CA PRO A 107 13.02 17.63 10.75
C PRO A 107 13.58 18.84 10.03
N THR A 108 14.67 18.64 9.31
CA THR A 108 15.18 19.65 8.37
C THR A 108 14.13 19.93 7.29
N GLU A 109 14.21 21.11 6.66
CA GLU A 109 13.27 21.44 5.58
C GLU A 109 13.29 20.41 4.45
N GLN A 110 14.48 19.94 4.09
CA GLN A 110 14.66 18.88 3.09
C GLN A 110 13.93 17.59 3.50
N THR A 111 14.14 17.13 4.73
CA THR A 111 13.50 15.91 5.25
C THR A 111 11.98 16.07 5.35
N ARG A 112 11.49 17.26 5.69
CA ARG A 112 10.06 17.58 5.72
C ARG A 112 9.45 17.47 4.32
N VAL A 113 10.12 18.03 3.31
CA VAL A 113 9.70 17.92 1.91
C VAL A 113 9.65 16.45 1.47
N GLU A 114 10.67 15.66 1.79
CA GLU A 114 10.72 14.22 1.46
C GLU A 114 9.58 13.44 2.13
N MET A 115 9.30 13.69 3.40
CA MET A 115 8.18 13.07 4.12
C MET A 115 6.83 13.44 3.50
N LEU A 116 6.63 14.72 3.13
CA LEU A 116 5.40 15.19 2.49
C LEU A 116 5.22 14.59 1.09
N GLN A 117 6.30 14.47 0.32
CA GLN A 117 6.27 13.85 -1.01
C GLN A 117 5.95 12.35 -0.93
N ALA A 118 6.56 11.65 0.04
CA ALA A 118 6.24 10.24 0.29
C ALA A 118 4.78 10.06 0.70
N LEU A 119 4.25 10.97 1.53
CA LEU A 119 2.84 10.98 1.90
C LEU A 119 1.90 11.22 0.70
N GLN A 120 2.21 12.20 -0.16
CA GLN A 120 1.44 12.45 -1.38
C GLN A 120 1.41 11.22 -2.30
N THR A 121 2.54 10.50 -2.39
CA THR A 121 2.63 9.25 -3.16
C THR A 121 1.70 8.17 -2.59
N VAL A 122 1.67 8.02 -1.26
CA VAL A 122 0.74 7.09 -0.58
C VAL A 122 -0.72 7.50 -0.83
N GLN A 123 -1.06 8.78 -0.70
CA GLN A 123 -2.41 9.29 -0.95
C GLN A 123 -2.86 9.00 -2.39
N ALA A 124 -2.04 9.37 -3.38
CA ALA A 124 -2.35 9.11 -4.78
C ALA A 124 -2.48 7.61 -5.10
N ALA A 125 -1.70 6.74 -4.44
CA ALA A 125 -1.84 5.30 -4.58
C ALA A 125 -3.15 4.78 -3.98
N MET A 126 -3.54 5.29 -2.81
CA MET A 126 -4.78 4.92 -2.11
C MET A 126 -6.03 5.39 -2.88
N ASP A 127 -6.01 6.60 -3.44
CA ASP A 127 -7.11 7.14 -4.25
C ASP A 127 -7.35 6.27 -5.50
N ARG A 128 -6.28 5.85 -6.18
CA ARG A 128 -6.34 4.90 -7.31
C ARG A 128 -6.97 3.58 -6.89
N LEU A 129 -6.58 3.05 -5.74
CA LEU A 129 -7.13 1.80 -5.20
C LEU A 129 -8.63 1.94 -4.86
N GLN A 130 -9.05 3.05 -4.26
CA GLN A 130 -10.47 3.29 -3.94
C GLN A 130 -11.34 3.39 -5.18
N ASN A 131 -10.88 4.08 -6.22
CA ASN A 131 -11.63 4.20 -7.48
C ASN A 131 -11.90 2.84 -8.15
N LEU A 132 -10.98 1.89 -8.00
CA LEU A 132 -11.12 0.52 -8.53
C LEU A 132 -12.04 -0.38 -7.71
N ASN A 133 -12.28 -0.05 -6.44
CA ASN A 133 -13.14 -0.83 -5.55
C ASN A 133 -14.62 -0.38 -5.63
N LEU A 134 -14.88 0.78 -6.25
CA LEU A 134 -16.20 1.36 -6.48
C LEU A 134 -16.70 1.16 -7.92
N SER A 135 -15.88 0.63 -8.82
CA SER A 135 -16.19 0.29 -10.21
C SER A 135 -16.43 -1.20 -10.40
#